data_AF-A0A7W7YIR0-F1
#
_entry.id   AF-A0A7W7YIR0-F1
#
_cell.length_a   1.000
_cell.length_b   1.000
_cell.length_c   1.000
_cell.angle_alpha   90.00
_cell.angle_beta   90.00
_cell.angle_gamma   90.00
#
_symmetry.space_group_name_H-M   'P 1'
#
loop_
_entity.id
_entity.type
_entity.pdbx_description
1 polymer ?
#
loop_
_entity_poly.entity_id
_entity_poly.type
_entity_poly.pdbx_seq_one_letter_code
_entity_poly.pdbx_strand_id
1 'polypeptide(L)' 'MKPRLLFLAVTVAATLSSCSSHLVRVRPFERGNLANPLMSPERDTLFLAMTNHAYFSREASYGGGGVGGGGCGCN' A
#
# COMPACT_ATOMS: atom_id res chain seq x y z
N MET A 1 -26.50 -0.16 -29.36
CA MET A 1 -25.76 -0.95 -28.36
C MET A 1 -26.60 -2.18 -28.01
N LYS A 2 -26.04 -3.40 -28.08
CA LYS A 2 -26.83 -4.63 -27.89
C LYS A 2 -27.27 -4.73 -26.42
N PRO A 3 -28.57 -4.80 -26.10
CA PRO A 3 -29.07 -4.76 -24.72
C PRO A 3 -28.52 -5.89 -23.83
N ARG A 4 -28.15 -7.02 -24.45
CA ARG A 4 -27.48 -8.14 -23.76
C ARG A 4 -26.08 -7.79 -23.23
N LEU A 5 -25.34 -6.93 -23.95
CA LEU A 5 -24.01 -6.50 -23.53
C LEU A 5 -24.09 -5.54 -22.34
N LEU A 6 -25.13 -4.70 -22.29
CA LEU A 6 -25.42 -3.82 -21.15
C LEU A 6 -25.79 -4.62 -19.90
N PHE A 7 -26.65 -5.64 -20.03
CA PHE A 7 -26.98 -6.53 -18.90
C PHE A 7 -25.75 -7.28 -18.36
N LEU A 8 -24.86 -7.76 -19.24
CA LEU A 8 -23.62 -8.41 -18.83
C LEU A 8 -22.66 -7.44 -18.12
N ALA A 9 -22.54 -6.21 -18.60
CA ALA A 9 -21.69 -5.20 -17.97
C ALA A 9 -22.18 -4.81 -16.56
N VAL A 10 -23.50 -4.66 -16.38
CA VAL A 10 -24.10 -4.32 -15.07
C VAL A 10 -23.92 -5.44 -14.05
N THR A 11 -24.10 -6.70 -14.48
CA THR A 11 -23.92 -7.86 -13.58
C THR A 11 -22.48 -8.02 -13.13
N VAL A 12 -21.50 -7.81 -14.02
CA VAL A 12 -20.08 -7.80 -13.65
C VAL A 12 -19.77 -6.64 -12.69
N ALA A 13 -20.24 -5.43 -12.96
CA ALA A 13 -20.00 -4.30 -12.07
C ALA A 13 -20.56 -4.51 -10.64
N ALA A 14 -21.71 -5.19 -10.52
CA ALA A 14 -22.32 -5.48 -9.22
C ALA A 14 -21.52 -6.48 -8.37
N THR A 15 -20.82 -7.44 -8.99
CA THR A 15 -20.03 -8.46 -8.25
C THR A 15 -18.65 -7.97 -7.83
N LEU A 16 -18.16 -6.87 -8.40
CA LEU A 16 -16.90 -6.21 -7.99
C LEU A 16 -17.08 -5.17 -6.86
N SER A 17 -18.27 -5.07 -6.26
CA SER A 17 -18.50 -4.16 -5.14
C SER A 17 -17.67 -4.57 -3.93
N SER A 18 -16.82 -3.65 -3.45
CA SER A 18 -15.96 -3.88 -2.28
C SER A 18 -16.77 -3.85 -0.99
N CYS A 19 -16.56 -4.83 -0.09
CA CYS A 19 -17.18 -4.88 1.24
C CYS A 19 -16.66 -3.80 2.23
N SER A 20 -16.17 -2.67 1.72
CA SER A 20 -15.52 -1.63 2.54
C SER A 20 -16.47 -1.05 3.59
N SER A 21 -17.78 -1.00 3.34
CA SER A 21 -18.78 -0.55 4.32
C SER A 21 -18.90 -1.44 5.56
N HIS A 22 -18.51 -2.72 5.47
CA HIS A 22 -18.58 -3.70 6.55
C HIS A 22 -17.26 -3.91 7.30
N LEU A 23 -16.18 -3.23 6.90
CA LEU A 23 -14.91 -3.35 7.59
C LEU A 23 -14.93 -2.51 8.88
N VAL A 24 -14.54 -3.15 9.98
CA VAL A 24 -14.33 -2.49 11.28
C VAL A 24 -13.23 -1.44 11.12
N ARG A 25 -13.59 -0.16 11.23
CA ARG A 25 -12.62 0.94 11.35
C ARG A 25 -12.23 1.09 12.82
N VAL A 26 -11.01 0.69 13.15
CA VAL A 26 -10.35 1.09 14.40
C VAL A 26 -9.94 2.55 14.33
N ARG A 27 -10.03 3.27 15.45
CA ARG A 27 -9.60 4.66 15.55
C ARG A 27 -8.08 4.75 15.33
N PRO A 28 -7.55 5.86 14.78
CA PRO A 28 -6.14 5.96 14.45
C PRO A 28 -5.18 5.60 15.61
N PHE A 29 -5.54 5.96 16.84
CA PHE A 29 -4.76 5.67 18.05
C PHE A 29 -4.88 4.23 18.55
N GLU A 30 -5.98 3.51 18.24
CA GLU A 30 -6.15 2.10 18.60
C GLU A 30 -5.21 1.19 17.80
N ARG A 31 -4.73 1.66 16.64
CA ARG A 31 -3.70 0.96 15.84
C ARG A 31 -2.37 0.80 16.58
N GLY A 32 -2.10 1.67 17.57
CA GLY A 32 -0.91 1.55 18.42
C GLY A 32 -0.86 0.23 19.21
N ASN A 33 -2.02 -0.37 19.55
CA ASN A 33 -2.05 -1.65 20.26
C ASN A 33 -1.49 -2.83 19.45
N LEU A 34 -1.52 -2.74 18.11
CA LEU A 34 -0.94 -3.76 17.24
C LEU A 34 0.51 -3.44 16.83
N ALA A 35 0.96 -2.20 17.04
CA ALA A 35 2.30 -1.76 16.71
C ALA A 35 3.29 -2.17 17.80
N ASN A 36 3.94 -3.33 17.65
CA ASN A 36 5.00 -3.75 18.55
C ASN A 36 6.23 -2.84 18.35
N PRO A 37 6.89 -2.34 19.42
CA PRO A 37 8.12 -1.55 19.31
C PRO A 37 9.23 -2.21 18.48
N LEU A 38 9.26 -3.55 18.40
CA LEU A 38 10.20 -4.30 17.57
C LEU A 38 9.98 -4.11 16.06
N MET A 39 8.79 -3.66 15.64
CA MET A 39 8.44 -3.34 14.25
C MET A 39 8.82 -1.91 13.86
N SER A 40 9.38 -1.10 14.78
CA SER A 40 9.85 0.25 14.47
C SER A 40 11.01 0.17 13.46
N PRO A 41 10.92 0.86 12.31
CA PRO A 41 11.99 0.89 11.31
C PRO A 41 13.24 1.61 11.83
N GLU A 42 13.12 2.50 12.82
CA GLU A 42 14.25 3.21 13.42
C GLU A 42 15.04 2.36 14.44
N ARG A 43 14.53 1.17 14.81
CA ARG A 43 15.18 0.30 15.81
C ARG A 43 16.57 -0.18 15.37
N ASP A 44 16.75 -0.42 14.08
CA ASP A 44 18.01 -0.90 13.50
C ASP A 44 18.25 -0.21 12.15
N THR A 45 19.19 0.74 12.16
CA THR A 45 19.51 1.56 10.99
C THR A 45 20.21 0.78 9.88
N LEU A 46 20.97 -0.27 10.23
CA LEU A 46 21.62 -1.14 9.26
C LEU A 46 20.58 -2.01 8.55
N PHE A 47 19.68 -2.62 9.31
CA PHE A 47 18.57 -3.40 8.76
C PHE A 47 17.73 -2.56 7.80
N LEU A 48 17.35 -1.35 8.21
CA LEU A 48 16.60 -0.40 7.38
C LEU A 48 17.33 -0.09 6.06
N ALA A 49 18.63 0.19 6.11
CA ALA A 49 19.43 0.48 4.91
C ALA A 49 19.50 -0.73 3.96
N MET A 50 19.70 -1.94 4.48
CA MET A 50 19.77 -3.15 3.67
C MET A 50 18.43 -3.52 3.04
N THR A 51 17.33 -3.41 3.80
CA THR A 51 15.98 -3.65 3.28
C THR A 51 15.63 -2.65 2.18
N ASN A 52 15.92 -1.37 2.39
CA ASN A 52 15.73 -0.34 1.36
C ASN A 52 16.55 -0.63 0.10
N HIS A 53 17.83 -1.00 0.26
CA HIS A 53 18.67 -1.37 -0.87
C HIS A 53 18.07 -2.53 -1.68
N ALA A 54 17.61 -3.60 -1.01
CA ALA A 54 17.01 -4.75 -1.68
C ALA A 54 15.66 -4.42 -2.36
N TYR A 55 14.83 -3.61 -1.69
CA TYR A 55 13.50 -3.21 -2.15
C TYR A 55 13.58 -2.36 -3.42
N PHE A 56 14.34 -1.26 -3.39
CA PHE A 56 14.49 -0.38 -4.55
C PHE A 56 15.25 -1.03 -5.71
N SER A 57 16.12 -2.01 -5.42
CA SER A 57 16.80 -2.78 -6.48
C SER A 57 15.85 -3.73 -7.22
N ARG A 58 14.79 -4.22 -6.57
CA ARG A 58 13.87 -5.20 -7.14
C ARG A 58 12.68 -4.57 -7.86
N GLU A 59 12.19 -3.44 -7.36
CA GLU A 59 10.89 -2.87 -7.79
C GLU A 59 11.02 -1.77 -8.85
N ALA A 60 12.14 -1.75 -9.58
CA ALA A 60 12.42 -0.81 -10.67
C ALA A 60 12.23 0.67 -10.25
N SER A 61 13.15 1.17 -9.40
CA SER A 61 13.55 2.59 -9.36
C SER A 61 12.43 3.63 -9.21
N TYR A 62 11.29 3.29 -8.63
CA TYR A 62 10.36 4.29 -8.12
C TYR A 62 10.71 4.65 -6.67
N GLY A 63 11.75 5.49 -6.52
CA GLY A 63 11.83 6.55 -5.50
C GLY A 63 11.87 6.16 -4.02
N GLY A 64 13.06 6.33 -3.43
CA GLY A 64 13.37 6.24 -2.00
C GLY A 64 12.29 6.79 -1.05
N GLY A 65 12.11 6.13 0.09
CA GLY A 65 11.12 6.44 1.14
C GLY A 65 11.29 7.76 1.89
N GLY A 66 11.88 8.78 1.24
CA GLY A 66 12.05 10.13 1.79
C GLY A 66 11.59 11.21 0.81
N VAL A 67 10.60 11.99 1.23
CA VAL A 67 10.23 13.26 0.59
C VAL A 67 11.31 14.32 0.91
N GLY A 68 12.47 14.22 0.26
CA GLY A 68 13.51 15.24 0.42
C GLY A 68 14.92 14.79 0.03
N GLY A 69 15.35 15.18 -1.17
CA GLY A 69 16.76 15.47 -1.45
C GLY A 69 17.60 14.40 -2.12
N GLY A 70 17.52 14.32 -3.45
CA GLY A 70 18.72 14.17 -4.30
C GLY A 70 19.05 12.78 -4.84
N GLY A 71 18.63 12.50 -6.08
CA GLY A 71 19.39 11.67 -7.02
C GLY A 71 18.64 10.53 -7.69
N CYS A 72 18.05 10.82 -8.86
CA CYS A 72 17.45 9.89 -9.85
C CYS A 72 16.11 9.23 -9.44
N GLY A 73 15.04 10.04 -9.45
CA GLY A 73 13.64 9.69 -9.15
C GLY A 73 13.14 8.38 -9.77
N CYS A 74 12.08 7.76 -9.22
CA CYS A 74 10.74 8.37 -9.27
C CYS A 74 9.89 8.08 -8.01
N ASN A 75 9.44 9.07 -7.25
CA ASN A 75 8.24 8.88 -6.40
C ASN A 75 6.98 8.84 -7.27
#